data_AF-A0A842VQS6-F1
#
_entry.id   AF-A0A842VQS6-F1
#
_cell.length_a   1.000
_cell.length_b   1.000
_cell.length_c   1.000
_cell.angle_alpha   90.00
_cell.angle_beta   90.00
_cell.angle_gamma   90.00
#
_symmetry.space_group_name_H-M   'P 1'
#
loop_
_entity.id
_entity.type
_entity.pdbx_description
1 polymer ?
#
loop_
_entity_poly.entity_id
_entity_poly.type
_entity_poly.pdbx_seq_one_letter_code
_entity_poly.pdbx_strand_id
1 'polypeptide(L)'
;MPKKRSLKKRDVRKKRLKLLKKKQKEHPEVFEELAEKKKVKSEKEQKLETRLKKETRLYWIRAVTGALTGLLGIFLGLTSWWLFIWMLAFWLGFPFFVSFVIFRYNYDKEDWNWKNILMPGIGIFFFLFMIIVIFFHTIFIL
;
A
#
# COMPACT_ATOMS: atom_id res chain seq x y z
N MET A 1 64.09 -26.42 -16.12
CA MET A 1 63.00 -25.49 -15.72
C MET A 1 61.64 -26.19 -15.90
N PRO A 2 60.82 -26.38 -14.86
CA PRO A 2 59.54 -27.08 -15.01
C PRO A 2 58.42 -26.12 -15.48
N LYS A 3 57.66 -26.56 -16.50
CA LYS A 3 56.52 -25.86 -17.10
C LYS A 3 55.40 -25.62 -16.07
N LYS A 4 55.02 -24.35 -15.87
CA LYS A 4 53.82 -23.92 -15.12
C LYS A 4 52.57 -24.60 -15.70
N ARG A 5 51.96 -25.53 -14.94
CA ARG A 5 50.63 -26.08 -15.22
C ARG A 5 49.59 -24.99 -14.97
N SER A 6 48.99 -24.46 -16.03
CA SER A 6 47.85 -23.55 -15.92
C SER A 6 46.64 -24.31 -15.37
N LEU A 7 46.18 -23.93 -14.18
CA LEU A 7 44.97 -24.44 -13.57
C LEU A 7 43.77 -24.00 -14.42
N LYS A 8 43.25 -24.94 -15.22
CA LYS A 8 42.03 -24.78 -16.02
C LYS A 8 40.88 -24.45 -15.06
N LYS A 9 40.42 -23.19 -15.04
CA LYS A 9 39.23 -22.74 -14.29
C LYS A 9 38.03 -23.58 -14.73
N ARG A 10 37.75 -24.68 -14.04
CA ARG A 10 36.56 -25.49 -14.28
C ARG A 10 35.36 -24.63 -13.90
N ASP A 11 34.50 -24.37 -14.87
CA ASP A 11 33.25 -23.63 -14.74
C ASP A 11 32.38 -24.22 -13.61
N VAL A 12 32.53 -23.68 -12.40
CA VAL A 12 31.81 -24.15 -11.20
C VAL A 12 30.30 -24.05 -11.41
N ARG A 13 29.86 -23.06 -12.21
CA ARG A 13 28.47 -22.89 -12.66
C ARG A 13 27.93 -24.13 -13.38
N LYS A 14 28.67 -24.68 -14.35
CA LYS A 14 28.23 -25.85 -15.13
C LYS A 14 28.13 -27.12 -14.28
N LYS A 15 29.03 -27.28 -13.30
CA LYS A 15 28.98 -28.40 -12.34
C LYS A 15 27.77 -28.31 -11.41
N ARG A 16 27.49 -27.13 -10.86
CA ARG A 16 26.32 -26.89 -10.00
C ARG A 16 25.00 -27.16 -10.73
N LEU A 17 24.89 -26.72 -11.98
CA LEU A 17 23.68 -26.92 -12.79
C LEU A 17 23.40 -28.41 -13.08
N LYS A 18 24.46 -29.20 -13.33
CA LYS A 18 24.34 -30.65 -13.52
C LYS A 18 23.92 -31.37 -12.23
N LEU A 19 24.46 -30.97 -11.08
CA LEU A 19 24.09 -31.53 -9.77
C LEU A 19 22.64 -31.23 -9.40
N LEU A 20 22.17 -30.00 -9.66
CA LEU A 20 20.77 -29.62 -9.46
C LEU A 20 19.82 -30.44 -10.33
N LYS A 21 20.12 -30.59 -11.63
CA LYS A 21 19.33 -31.45 -12.54
C LYS A 21 19.31 -32.92 -12.12
N LYS A 22 20.40 -33.42 -11.52
CA LYS A 22 20.47 -34.81 -11.04
C LYS A 22 19.62 -35.01 -9.80
N LYS A 23 19.73 -34.11 -8.82
CA LYS A 23 18.88 -34.10 -7.61
C LYS A 23 17.39 -33.93 -7.93
N GLN A 24 17.06 -33.13 -8.94
CA GLN A 24 15.68 -32.93 -9.40
C GLN A 24 15.08 -34.20 -10.06
N LYS A 25 15.92 -35.07 -10.65
CA LYS A 25 15.49 -36.37 -11.19
C LYS A 25 15.40 -37.47 -10.13
N GLU A 26 16.25 -37.41 -9.09
CA GLU A 26 16.28 -38.40 -8.01
C GLU A 26 15.12 -38.20 -7.01
N HIS A 27 14.67 -36.97 -6.78
CA HIS A 27 13.57 -36.67 -5.86
C HIS A 27 12.60 -35.63 -6.45
N PRO A 28 11.74 -36.02 -7.41
CA PRO A 28 10.78 -35.12 -8.04
C PRO A 28 9.73 -34.61 -7.04
N GLU A 29 9.26 -35.45 -6.12
CA GLU A 29 8.22 -35.13 -5.12
C GLU A 29 8.65 -33.98 -4.19
N VAL A 30 9.89 -33.99 -3.71
CA VAL A 30 10.45 -32.91 -2.87
C VAL A 30 10.58 -31.59 -3.63
N PHE A 31 10.83 -31.67 -4.94
CA PHE A 31 10.96 -30.49 -5.79
C PHE A 31 9.59 -29.89 -6.15
N GLU A 32 8.57 -30.71 -6.32
CA GLU A 32 7.18 -30.28 -6.50
C GLU A 32 6.62 -29.65 -5.23
N GLU A 33 6.84 -30.25 -4.06
CA GLU A 33 6.41 -29.70 -2.77
C GLU A 33 7.09 -28.34 -2.48
N LEU A 34 8.37 -28.20 -2.82
CA LEU A 34 9.09 -26.92 -2.74
C LEU A 34 8.57 -25.89 -3.75
N ALA A 35 8.21 -26.32 -4.96
CA ALA A 35 7.64 -25.44 -5.98
C ALA A 35 6.24 -24.96 -5.60
N GLU A 36 5.39 -25.82 -5.04
CA GLU A 36 4.09 -25.47 -4.50
C GLU A 36 4.21 -24.53 -3.30
N LYS A 37 5.08 -24.83 -2.32
CA LYS A 37 5.35 -23.91 -1.20
C LYS A 37 5.84 -22.56 -1.68
N LYS A 38 6.66 -22.52 -2.74
CA LYS A 38 7.16 -21.27 -3.34
C LYS A 38 6.07 -20.53 -4.11
N LYS A 39 5.16 -21.23 -4.80
CA LYS A 39 3.97 -20.64 -5.45
C LYS A 39 3.00 -20.06 -4.42
N VAL A 40 2.72 -20.78 -3.34
CA VAL A 40 1.87 -20.30 -2.23
C VAL A 40 2.51 -19.08 -1.56
N LYS A 41 3.83 -19.07 -1.37
CA LYS A 41 4.55 -17.90 -0.84
C LYS A 41 4.47 -16.70 -1.79
N SER A 42 4.66 -16.94 -3.09
CA SER A 42 4.49 -15.92 -4.14
C SER A 42 3.06 -15.36 -4.20
N GLU A 43 2.04 -16.20 -4.01
CA GLU A 43 0.64 -15.76 -4.03
C GLU A 43 0.29 -14.92 -2.79
N LYS A 44 0.83 -15.29 -1.62
CA LYS A 44 0.69 -14.48 -0.40
C LYS A 44 1.41 -13.13 -0.52
N GLU A 45 2.59 -13.11 -1.10
CA GLU A 45 3.35 -11.88 -1.39
C GLU A 45 2.58 -10.98 -2.38
N GLN A 46 2.01 -11.55 -3.45
CA GLN A 46 1.18 -10.79 -4.39
C GLN A 46 -0.11 -10.24 -3.75
N LYS A 47 -0.78 -11.01 -2.88
CA LYS A 47 -1.96 -10.53 -2.13
C LYS A 47 -1.58 -9.39 -1.18
N LEU A 48 -0.42 -9.47 -0.54
CA LEU A 48 0.14 -8.40 0.30
C LEU A 48 0.44 -7.13 -0.52
N GLU A 49 1.13 -7.25 -1.65
CA GLU A 49 1.40 -6.12 -2.55
C GLU A 49 0.11 -5.45 -3.04
N THR A 50 -0.90 -6.26 -3.37
CA THR A 50 -2.20 -5.76 -3.83
C THR A 50 -2.93 -5.00 -2.72
N ARG A 51 -2.89 -5.50 -1.47
CA ARG A 51 -3.46 -4.81 -0.30
C ARG A 51 -2.71 -3.51 -0.01
N LEU A 52 -1.38 -3.53 -0.01
CA LEU A 52 -0.55 -2.36 0.23
C LEU A 52 -0.83 -1.26 -0.79
N LYS A 53 -1.00 -1.62 -2.07
CA LYS A 53 -1.33 -0.68 -3.14
C LYS A 53 -2.71 -0.07 -2.98
N LYS A 54 -3.70 -0.85 -2.54
CA LYS A 54 -5.06 -0.36 -2.24
C LYS A 54 -5.05 0.61 -1.05
N GLU A 55 -4.38 0.25 0.04
CA GLU A 55 -4.23 1.10 1.24
C GLU A 55 -3.50 2.41 0.90
N THR A 56 -2.41 2.33 0.14
CA THR A 56 -1.68 3.52 -0.32
C THR A 56 -2.57 4.45 -1.14
N ARG A 57 -3.40 3.91 -2.04
CA ARG A 57 -4.34 4.71 -2.83
C ARG A 57 -5.41 5.38 -1.96
N LEU A 58 -5.96 4.66 -0.98
CA LEU A 58 -6.91 5.21 -0.01
C LEU A 58 -6.28 6.34 0.82
N TYR A 59 -5.01 6.17 1.22
CA TYR A 59 -4.25 7.18 1.94
C TYR A 59 -4.08 8.47 1.14
N TRP A 60 -3.73 8.35 -0.15
CA TRP A 60 -3.62 9.51 -1.04
C TRP A 60 -4.97 10.21 -1.28
N ILE A 61 -6.05 9.44 -1.45
CA ILE A 61 -7.40 10.01 -1.58
C ILE A 61 -7.74 10.80 -0.30
N ARG A 62 -7.48 10.24 0.89
CA ARG A 62 -7.68 10.91 2.18
C ARG A 62 -6.85 12.19 2.30
N ALA A 63 -5.60 12.14 1.88
CA ALA A 63 -4.70 13.27 1.89
C ALA A 63 -5.25 14.44 1.06
N VAL A 64 -5.62 14.16 -0.20
CA VAL A 64 -6.22 15.15 -1.11
C VAL A 64 -7.54 15.68 -0.55
N THR A 65 -8.35 14.80 0.03
CA THR A 65 -9.63 15.19 0.62
C THR A 65 -9.43 16.13 1.80
N GLY A 66 -8.51 15.83 2.72
CA GLY A 66 -8.22 16.70 3.87
C GLY A 66 -7.77 18.09 3.44
N ALA A 67 -6.97 18.17 2.39
CA ALA A 67 -6.57 19.46 1.83
C ALA A 67 -7.75 20.23 1.21
N LEU A 68 -8.57 19.56 0.40
CA LEU A 68 -9.74 20.16 -0.23
C LEU A 68 -10.78 20.60 0.80
N THR A 69 -11.04 19.81 1.83
CA THR A 69 -12.01 20.16 2.87
C THR A 69 -11.56 21.34 3.71
N GLY A 70 -10.25 21.46 3.96
CA GLY A 70 -9.65 22.63 4.62
C GLY A 70 -9.84 23.90 3.79
N LEU A 71 -9.51 23.84 2.50
CA LEU A 71 -9.73 24.93 1.56
C LEU A 71 -11.19 25.36 1.49
N LEU A 72 -12.11 24.41 1.33
CA LEU A 72 -13.55 24.68 1.27
C LEU A 72 -14.07 25.28 2.57
N GLY A 73 -13.61 24.78 3.72
CA GLY A 73 -14.02 25.31 5.02
C GLY A 73 -13.65 26.79 5.19
N ILE A 74 -12.43 27.16 4.79
CA ILE A 74 -11.97 28.56 4.81
C ILE A 74 -12.72 29.41 3.79
N PHE A 75 -12.94 28.89 2.58
CA PHE A 75 -13.66 29.62 1.52
C PHE A 75 -15.11 29.94 1.93
N LEU A 76 -15.73 29.07 2.72
CA LEU A 76 -17.04 29.30 3.33
C LEU A 76 -16.99 30.22 4.56
N GLY A 77 -15.81 30.70 4.96
CA GLY A 77 -15.62 31.57 6.12
C GLY A 77 -15.81 30.88 7.48
N LEU A 78 -15.72 29.55 7.53
CA LEU A 78 -15.89 28.82 8.78
C LEU A 78 -14.67 29.04 9.69
N THR A 79 -14.92 29.29 10.97
CA THR A 79 -13.86 29.53 11.97
C THR A 79 -14.03 28.64 13.20
N SER A 80 -12.91 28.38 13.88
CA SER A 80 -12.85 27.70 15.19
C SER A 80 -13.68 26.40 15.24
N TRP A 81 -14.70 26.34 16.09
CA TRP A 81 -15.54 25.16 16.31
C TRP A 81 -16.32 24.73 15.06
N TRP A 82 -16.76 25.68 14.23
CA TRP A 82 -17.49 25.37 13.00
C TRP A 82 -16.61 24.63 12.00
N LEU A 83 -15.34 25.02 11.93
CA LEU A 83 -14.37 24.40 11.05
C LEU A 83 -13.95 23.01 11.56
N PHE A 84 -13.95 22.80 12.88
CA PHE A 84 -13.78 21.47 13.48
C PHE A 84 -14.99 20.54 13.20
N ILE A 85 -16.22 21.04 13.35
CA ILE A 85 -17.43 20.28 13.02
C ILE A 85 -17.46 19.94 11.52
N TRP A 86 -17.07 20.89 10.66
CA TRP A 86 -16.92 20.69 9.23
C TRP A 86 -15.94 19.56 8.90
N MET A 87 -14.76 19.59 9.52
CA MET A 87 -13.77 18.54 9.39
C MET A 87 -14.34 17.17 9.80
N LEU A 88 -15.05 17.09 10.93
CA LEU A 88 -15.68 15.84 11.40
C LEU A 88 -16.76 15.34 10.45
N ALA A 89 -17.58 16.23 9.91
CA ALA A 89 -18.62 15.87 8.95
C ALA A 89 -18.02 15.23 7.69
N PHE A 90 -16.92 15.79 7.16
CA PHE A 90 -16.21 15.20 6.04
C PHE A 90 -15.44 13.94 6.42
N TRP A 91 -14.83 13.91 7.60
CA TRP A 91 -14.13 12.72 8.07
C TRP A 91 -15.07 11.51 8.21
N LEU A 92 -16.28 11.73 8.73
CA LEU A 92 -17.29 10.68 8.88
C LEU A 92 -18.01 10.39 7.56
N GLY A 93 -18.41 11.41 6.80
CA GLY A 93 -19.23 11.24 5.59
C GLY A 93 -18.46 10.80 4.35
N PHE A 94 -17.26 11.35 4.15
CA PHE A 94 -16.48 11.11 2.93
C PHE A 94 -16.06 9.65 2.73
N PRO A 95 -15.68 8.86 3.77
CA PRO A 95 -15.38 7.45 3.60
C PRO A 95 -16.56 6.63 3.07
N PHE A 96 -17.80 6.96 3.46
CA PHE A 96 -19.00 6.34 2.88
C PHE A 96 -19.19 6.75 1.42
N PHE A 97 -19.00 8.04 1.12
CA PHE A 97 -19.09 8.53 -0.25
C PHE A 97 -18.07 7.87 -1.19
N VAL A 98 -16.80 7.79 -0.78
CA VAL A 98 -15.74 7.10 -1.52
C VAL A 98 -16.07 5.63 -1.72
N SER A 99 -16.53 4.96 -0.65
CA SER A 99 -16.91 3.53 -0.71
C SER A 99 -18.05 3.28 -1.70
N PHE A 100 -19.06 4.15 -1.72
CA PHE A 100 -20.25 3.99 -2.54
C PHE A 100 -20.06 4.44 -4.00
N VAL A 101 -19.41 5.59 -4.21
CA VAL A 101 -19.31 6.26 -5.52
C VAL A 101 -18.05 5.87 -6.29
N ILE A 102 -16.88 5.91 -5.64
CA ILE A 102 -15.59 5.70 -6.31
C ILE A 102 -15.30 4.21 -6.40
N PHE A 103 -15.54 3.48 -5.31
CA PHE A 103 -15.22 2.08 -5.29
C PHE A 103 -16.33 1.24 -5.94
N ARG A 104 -17.63 1.54 -5.79
CA ARG A 104 -18.76 0.79 -6.42
C ARG A 104 -18.44 -0.69 -6.61
N TYR A 105 -17.87 -1.27 -5.57
CA TYR A 105 -16.95 -2.39 -5.72
C TYR A 105 -17.75 -3.63 -5.35
N ASN A 106 -17.64 -4.67 -6.19
CA ASN A 106 -17.98 -6.04 -5.82
C ASN A 106 -17.16 -6.42 -4.58
N TYR A 107 -17.56 -5.96 -3.40
CA TYR A 107 -16.94 -6.27 -2.12
C TYR A 107 -17.73 -7.41 -1.51
N ASP A 108 -17.04 -8.53 -1.33
CA ASP A 108 -17.48 -9.59 -0.45
C ASP A 108 -17.84 -8.99 0.92
N LYS A 109 -18.98 -9.40 1.45
CA LYS A 109 -19.59 -8.87 2.69
C LYS A 109 -18.64 -8.84 3.90
N GLU A 110 -17.55 -9.60 3.88
CA GLU A 110 -16.55 -9.67 4.95
C GLU A 110 -15.70 -8.41 5.11
N ASP A 111 -15.48 -7.63 4.06
CA ASP A 111 -14.61 -6.44 4.12
C ASP A 111 -15.36 -5.16 4.54
N TRP A 112 -16.69 -5.21 4.72
CA TRP A 112 -17.51 -4.06 5.15
C TRP A 112 -17.48 -3.86 6.67
N ASN A 113 -16.29 -3.65 7.21
CA ASN A 113 -16.12 -3.27 8.60
C ASN A 113 -15.86 -1.76 8.70
N TRP A 114 -16.70 -1.05 9.46
CA TRP A 114 -16.62 0.40 9.66
C TRP A 114 -15.22 0.82 10.13
N LYS A 115 -14.55 -0.01 10.92
CA LYS A 115 -13.16 0.22 11.33
C LYS A 115 -12.20 0.24 10.13
N ASN A 116 -12.34 -0.72 9.21
CA ASN A 116 -11.48 -0.79 8.03
C ASN A 116 -11.71 0.36 7.05
N ILE A 117 -12.90 0.95 7.05
CA ILE A 117 -13.23 2.11 6.23
C ILE A 117 -12.71 3.38 6.90
N LEU A 118 -12.95 3.58 8.19
CA LEU A 118 -12.70 4.86 8.87
C LEU A 118 -11.26 5.03 9.37
N MET A 119 -10.62 3.95 9.81
CA MET A 119 -9.33 3.96 10.51
C MET A 119 -8.11 4.26 9.60
N PRO A 120 -8.04 3.76 8.35
CA PRO A 120 -6.87 4.00 7.51
C PRO A 120 -6.71 5.46 7.08
N GLY A 121 -5.57 6.08 7.37
CA GLY A 121 -5.28 7.44 6.89
C GLY A 121 -6.09 8.56 7.56
N ILE A 122 -6.58 8.34 8.78
CA ILE A 122 -7.18 9.42 9.58
C ILE A 122 -6.18 10.51 9.94
N GLY A 123 -4.96 10.10 10.30
CA GLY A 123 -3.89 11.03 10.67
C GLY A 123 -3.53 11.95 9.52
N ILE A 124 -3.28 11.41 8.32
CA ILE A 124 -2.91 12.23 7.16
C ILE A 124 -4.00 13.21 6.75
N PHE A 125 -5.27 12.80 6.84
CA PHE A 125 -6.41 13.68 6.59
C PHE A 125 -6.40 14.86 7.56
N PHE A 126 -6.30 14.58 8.87
CA PHE A 126 -6.27 15.61 9.91
C PHE A 126 -5.07 16.55 9.77
N PHE A 127 -3.87 16.01 9.57
CA PHE A 127 -2.65 16.80 9.42
C PHE A 127 -2.70 17.72 8.20
N LEU A 128 -3.08 17.22 7.02
CA LEU A 128 -3.16 18.06 5.83
C LEU A 128 -4.27 19.10 5.92
N PHE A 129 -5.41 18.74 6.50
CA PHE A 129 -6.48 19.69 6.81
C PHE A 129 -5.94 20.83 7.70
N MET A 130 -5.29 20.51 8.81
CA MET A 130 -4.72 21.49 9.72
C MET A 130 -3.69 22.39 9.06
N ILE A 131 -2.74 21.82 8.31
CA ILE A 131 -1.68 22.59 7.62
C ILE A 131 -2.30 23.58 6.64
N ILE A 132 -3.22 23.10 5.80
CA ILE A 132 -3.90 23.94 4.80
C ILE A 132 -4.69 25.05 5.51
N VAL A 133 -5.45 24.70 6.55
CA VAL A 133 -6.24 25.68 7.29
C VAL A 133 -5.37 26.74 7.91
N ILE A 134 -4.32 26.36 8.65
CA ILE A 134 -3.41 27.31 9.28
C ILE A 134 -2.73 28.19 8.24
N PHE A 135 -2.21 27.60 7.16
CA PHE A 135 -1.50 28.31 6.11
C PHE A 135 -2.39 29.39 5.47
N PHE A 136 -3.58 29.01 5.02
CA PHE A 136 -4.50 29.96 4.38
C PHE A 136 -5.09 30.96 5.37
N HIS A 137 -5.44 30.54 6.58
CA HIS A 137 -5.97 31.45 7.58
C HIS A 137 -4.93 32.49 8.00
N THR A 138 -3.63 32.13 8.01
CA THR A 138 -2.53 33.07 8.21
C THR A 138 -2.44 34.05 7.04
N ILE A 139 -2.52 33.57 5.78
CA ILE A 139 -2.48 34.43 4.59
C ILE A 139 -3.67 35.40 4.53
N PHE A 140 -4.87 34.97 4.93
CA PHE A 140 -6.06 35.82 4.91
C PHE A 140 -6.08 36.87 6.02
N ILE A 141 -5.41 36.62 7.14
CA ILE A 141 -5.30 37.58 8.25
C ILE A 141 -4.19 38.60 8.00
N LEU A 142 -3.10 38.20 7.32
CA LEU A 142 -1.95 39.05 7.01
C LEU A 142 -2.26 40.06 5.91
#